data_AF-A0A7C4QRH5-F1
#
_entry.id   AF-A0A7C4QRH5-F1
#
_cell.length_a   1.000
_cell.length_b   1.000
_cell.length_c   1.000
_cell.angle_alpha   90.00
_cell.angle_beta   90.00
_cell.angle_gamma   90.00
#
_symmetry.space_group_name_H-M   'P 1'
#
loop_
_entity.id
_entity.type
_entity.pdbx_description
1 polymer ?
#
loop_
_entity_poly.entity_id
_entity_poly.type
_entity_poly.pdbx_seq_one_letter_code
_entity_poly.pdbx_strand_id
1 'polypeptide(L)'
;MCSVHLLPAVLSKGIFPPRDASENVPVRHIRPRVPMRANVRRLFRALLLIVLAGLLLAGCSNRLTRDQFERIQPGMTRAEVEALLGPPHRSYQGILTWTANHERTVITVVLDDQGRVDSKSADGL
;
A
#
# COMPACT_ATOMS: atom_id res chain seq x y z
N MET A 1 -11.41 -13.41 21.68
CA MET A 1 -11.19 -13.74 23.10
C MET A 1 -9.75 -13.39 23.46
N CYS A 2 -9.59 -12.44 24.40
CA CYS A 2 -8.46 -12.16 25.32
C CYS A 2 -7.05 -11.94 24.72
N SER A 3 -6.23 -10.96 25.09
CA SER A 3 -6.09 -10.29 26.39
C SER A 3 -5.57 -8.85 26.23
N VAL A 4 -6.23 -7.95 26.96
CA VAL A 4 -5.81 -6.57 27.23
C VAL A 4 -4.85 -6.64 28.42
N HIS A 5 -3.61 -6.15 28.25
CA HIS A 5 -2.66 -6.06 29.36
C HIS A 5 -2.78 -4.71 30.09
N LEU A 6 -3.00 -4.86 31.40
CA LEU A 6 -3.14 -3.87 32.47
C LEU A 6 -2.03 -2.80 32.53
N LEU A 7 -2.47 -1.57 32.81
CA LEU A 7 -1.73 -0.56 33.59
C LEU A 7 -1.65 -0.98 35.06
N PRO A 8 -0.64 -0.48 35.79
CA PRO A 8 -1.00 0.30 36.98
C PRO A 8 -0.22 1.61 37.13
N ALA A 9 -0.91 2.55 37.79
CA ALA A 9 -0.46 3.86 38.20
C ALA A 9 0.67 3.81 39.25
N VAL A 10 1.57 4.79 39.22
CA VAL A 10 2.31 5.22 40.43
C VAL A 10 2.27 6.74 40.53
N LEU A 11 1.54 7.15 41.56
CA LEU A 11 1.44 8.45 42.17
C LEU A 11 2.76 8.75 42.92
N SER A 12 3.40 9.90 42.71
CA SER A 12 4.41 10.40 43.65
C SER A 12 4.23 11.90 43.90
N LYS A 13 3.90 12.18 45.16
CA LYS A 13 3.70 13.49 45.79
C LYS A 13 5.05 14.05 46.28
N GLY A 14 5.14 15.37 46.28
CA GLY A 14 6.07 16.14 47.12
C GLY A 14 7.27 16.68 46.32
N ILE A 15 7.83 17.86 46.57
CA ILE A 15 7.75 18.79 47.70
C ILE A 15 8.23 20.15 47.14
N PHE A 16 7.52 21.23 47.50
CA PHE A 16 7.94 22.62 47.28
C PHE A 16 9.17 22.96 48.14
N PRO A 17 10.14 23.72 47.62
CA PRO A 17 10.72 24.81 48.39
C PRO A 17 10.42 26.19 47.75
N PRO A 18 10.34 27.27 48.55
CA PRO A 18 10.05 28.61 48.08
C PRO A 18 11.32 29.47 47.87
N ARG A 19 11.09 30.57 47.15
CA ARG A 19 11.76 31.90 47.18
C ARG A 19 13.04 32.17 46.38
N ASP A 20 12.84 33.17 45.50
CA ASP A 20 13.58 34.42 45.33
C ASP A 20 15.01 34.40 44.76
N ALA A 21 15.11 34.69 43.46
CA ALA A 21 16.09 35.59 42.83
C ALA A 21 15.74 35.65 41.33
N SER A 22 15.10 36.70 40.81
CA SER A 22 15.76 37.93 40.37
C SER A 22 17.04 37.69 39.57
N GLU A 23 16.91 37.18 38.34
CA GLU A 23 17.92 37.43 37.31
C GLU A 23 17.23 37.72 35.98
N ASN A 24 17.20 39.00 35.63
CA ASN A 24 16.75 39.50 34.33
C ASN A 24 17.76 39.04 33.26
N VAL A 25 17.51 37.88 32.66
CA VAL A 25 18.23 37.42 31.48
C VAL A 25 17.65 38.13 30.25
N PRO A 26 18.44 38.90 29.48
CA PRO A 26 17.95 39.50 28.24
C PRO A 26 17.67 38.38 27.22
N VAL A 27 16.39 38.20 26.89
CA VAL A 27 15.92 37.31 25.83
C VAL A 27 16.44 37.85 24.49
N ARG A 28 17.63 37.39 24.08
CA ARG A 28 18.10 37.58 22.72
C ARG A 28 17.27 36.68 21.81
N HIS A 29 16.33 37.28 21.08
CA HIS A 29 15.64 36.64 19.96
C HIS A 29 16.65 36.23 18.88
N ILE A 30 17.13 34.99 18.98
CA ILE A 30 17.84 34.33 17.88
C ILE A 30 16.76 33.96 16.86
N ARG A 31 16.57 34.79 15.82
CA ARG A 31 15.80 34.40 14.64
C ARG A 31 16.60 33.31 13.92
N PRO A 32 16.12 32.06 13.79
CA PRO A 32 16.77 31.08 12.94
C PRO A 32 16.66 31.56 11.49
N ARG A 33 17.78 32.04 10.94
CA ARG A 33 17.91 32.34 9.51
C ARG A 33 18.02 30.98 8.80
N VAL A 34 16.89 30.42 8.40
CA VAL A 34 16.85 29.15 7.67
C VAL A 34 17.33 29.41 6.23
N PRO A 35 18.45 28.82 5.77
CA PRO A 35 18.92 28.99 4.40
C PRO A 35 17.97 28.27 3.42
N MET A 36 17.12 29.04 2.74
CA MET A 36 16.03 28.56 1.87
C MET A 36 16.47 27.76 0.63
N ARG A 37 17.76 27.75 0.25
CA ARG A 37 18.19 27.24 -1.07
C ARG A 37 18.52 25.74 -1.11
N ALA A 38 18.86 25.11 0.01
CA ALA A 38 19.19 23.67 0.04
C ALA A 38 17.96 22.76 0.22
N ASN A 39 16.83 23.32 0.68
CA ASN A 39 15.66 22.54 1.07
C ASN A 39 14.71 22.23 -0.09
N VAL A 40 14.81 22.95 -1.21
CA VAL A 40 13.95 22.72 -2.39
C VAL A 40 14.23 21.35 -3.02
N ARG A 41 15.50 20.94 -3.10
CA ARG A 41 15.88 19.60 -3.60
C ARG A 41 15.43 18.47 -2.67
N ARG A 42 15.40 18.72 -1.36
CA ARG A 42 14.90 17.75 -0.36
C ARG A 42 13.37 17.63 -0.43
N LEU A 43 12.67 18.75 -0.59
CA LEU A 43 11.22 18.77 -0.79
C LEU A 43 10.82 18.07 -2.09
N PHE A 44 11.52 18.31 -3.20
CA PHE A 44 11.25 17.61 -4.46
C PHE A 44 11.43 16.10 -4.35
N ARG A 45 12.50 15.63 -3.67
CA ARG A 45 12.71 14.20 -3.43
C ARG A 45 11.62 13.59 -2.55
N ALA A 46 11.22 14.28 -1.48
CA ALA A 46 10.13 13.83 -0.63
C ALA A 46 8.81 13.74 -1.40
N LEU A 47 8.51 14.74 -2.23
CA LEU A 47 7.29 14.78 -3.03
C LEU A 47 7.27 13.69 -4.12
N LEU A 48 8.43 13.44 -4.77
CA LEU A 48 8.59 12.32 -5.70
C LEU A 48 8.34 10.97 -5.02
N LEU A 49 8.88 10.77 -3.81
CA LEU A 49 8.66 9.52 -3.06
C LEU A 49 7.21 9.32 -2.64
N ILE A 50 6.51 10.39 -2.25
CA ILE A 50 5.08 10.35 -1.90
C ILE A 50 4.23 10.01 -3.12
N VAL A 51 4.51 10.62 -4.28
CA VAL A 51 3.80 10.32 -5.53
C VAL A 51 4.05 8.87 -5.96
N LEU A 52 5.30 8.40 -5.89
CA LEU A 52 5.66 7.02 -6.21
C LEU A 52 4.96 6.02 -5.28
N ALA A 53 4.92 6.30 -3.98
CA ALA A 53 4.21 5.48 -3.00
C ALA A 53 2.68 5.49 -3.24
N GLY A 54 2.11 6.63 -3.60
CA GLY A 54 0.69 6.74 -3.96
C GLY A 54 0.33 5.95 -5.23
N LEU A 55 1.22 5.94 -6.23
CA LEU A 55 1.04 5.16 -7.46
C LEU A 55 1.08 3.65 -7.19
N LEU A 56 1.94 3.20 -6.27
CA LEU A 56 2.02 1.81 -5.83
C LEU A 56 0.73 1.35 -5.12
N LEU A 57 0.04 2.26 -4.42
CA LEU A 57 -1.23 1.98 -3.73
C LEU A 57 -2.44 2.00 -4.69
N ALA A 58 -2.40 2.79 -5.76
CA ALA A 58 -3.50 2.92 -6.72
C ALA A 58 -3.66 1.72 -7.68
N GLY A 59 -2.66 0.85 -7.78
CA GLY A 59 -2.72 -0.38 -8.58
C GLY A 59 -3.65 -1.47 -8.01
N CYS A 60 -4.17 -1.31 -6.79
CA CYS A 60 -5.08 -2.28 -6.16
C CYS A 60 -6.55 -2.15 -6.60
N SER A 61 -6.81 -1.83 -7.87
CA SER A 61 -8.16 -1.89 -8.45
C SER A 61 -8.45 -3.32 -8.91
N ASN A 62 -8.94 -4.16 -7.99
CA ASN A 62 -9.23 -5.60 -8.18
C ASN A 62 -10.48 -5.88 -9.06
N ARG A 63 -10.81 -4.99 -10.01
CA ARG A 63 -11.94 -5.17 -10.92
C ARG A 63 -11.48 -5.91 -12.16
N LEU A 64 -12.02 -7.11 -12.36
CA LEU A 64 -11.95 -7.81 -13.64
C LEU A 64 -12.84 -7.08 -14.65
N THR A 65 -12.25 -6.57 -15.73
CA THR A 65 -12.97 -5.91 -16.81
C THR A 65 -12.90 -6.72 -18.11
N ARG A 66 -13.86 -6.47 -19.02
CA ARG A 66 -13.88 -7.11 -20.34
C ARG A 66 -12.61 -6.80 -21.13
N ASP A 67 -12.14 -5.56 -21.07
CA ASP A 67 -10.90 -5.14 -21.73
C ASP A 67 -9.67 -5.93 -21.25
N GLN A 68 -9.60 -6.30 -19.96
CA GLN A 68 -8.50 -7.12 -19.45
C GLN A 68 -8.60 -8.57 -19.95
N PHE A 69 -9.81 -9.12 -19.96
CA PHE A 69 -10.05 -10.47 -20.48
C PHE A 69 -9.73 -10.59 -21.98
N GLU A 70 -10.11 -9.59 -22.78
CA GLU A 70 -9.85 -9.57 -24.22
C GLU A 70 -8.35 -9.53 -24.53
N ARG A 71 -7.54 -8.88 -23.69
CA ARG A 71 -6.08 -8.82 -23.84
C ARG A 71 -5.38 -10.16 -23.64
N ILE A 72 -5.99 -11.11 -22.93
CA ILE A 72 -5.41 -12.44 -22.72
C ILE A 72 -5.44 -13.19 -24.05
N GLN A 73 -4.28 -13.63 -24.54
CA GLN A 73 -4.17 -14.37 -25.78
C GLN A 73 -3.62 -15.78 -25.53
N PRO A 74 -4.01 -16.77 -26.35
CA PRO A 74 -3.36 -18.08 -26.34
C PRO A 74 -1.85 -17.94 -26.48
N GLY A 75 -1.10 -18.78 -25.78
CA GLY A 75 0.37 -18.74 -25.75
C GLY A 75 0.98 -17.78 -24.72
N MET A 76 0.19 -16.87 -24.10
CA MET A 76 0.68 -16.05 -22.98
C MET A 76 1.10 -16.91 -21.81
N THR A 77 2.13 -16.49 -21.09
CA THR A 77 2.60 -17.15 -19.89
C THR A 77 1.73 -16.80 -18.68
N ARG A 78 1.75 -17.67 -17.66
CA ARG A 78 1.11 -17.38 -16.36
C ARG A 78 1.45 -15.99 -15.81
N ALA A 79 2.71 -15.59 -15.86
CA ALA A 79 3.16 -14.30 -15.31
C ALA A 79 2.55 -13.11 -16.07
N GLU A 80 2.39 -13.22 -17.39
CA GLU A 80 1.75 -12.19 -18.20
C GLU A 80 0.26 -12.08 -17.89
N VAL A 81 -0.43 -13.21 -17.70
CA VAL A 81 -1.84 -13.23 -17.30
C VAL A 81 -2.03 -12.64 -15.90
N GLU A 82 -1.17 -13.00 -14.95
CA GLU A 82 -1.17 -12.45 -13.60
C GLU A 82 -0.84 -10.94 -13.58
N ALA A 83 -0.03 -10.45 -14.51
CA ALA A 83 0.22 -9.02 -14.66
C ALA A 83 -1.02 -8.25 -15.15
N LEU A 84 -1.93 -8.89 -15.89
CA LEU A 84 -3.16 -8.29 -16.40
C LEU A 84 -4.32 -8.36 -15.41
N LEU A 85 -4.53 -9.53 -14.78
CA LEU A 85 -5.68 -9.81 -13.90
C LEU A 85 -5.35 -9.75 -12.41
N GLY A 86 -4.07 -9.70 -12.04
CA GLY A 86 -3.61 -9.93 -10.69
C GLY A 86 -3.47 -11.42 -10.34
N PRO A 87 -3.19 -11.75 -9.07
CA PRO A 87 -3.06 -13.13 -8.63
C PRO A 87 -4.42 -13.87 -8.73
N PRO A 88 -4.43 -15.14 -9.15
CA PRO A 88 -5.66 -15.93 -9.21
C PRO A 88 -6.18 -16.23 -7.80
N HIS A 89 -7.50 -16.33 -7.67
CA HIS A 89 -8.14 -16.71 -6.40
C HIS A 89 -8.02 -18.22 -6.16
N ARG A 90 -8.05 -19.02 -7.24
CA ARG A 90 -7.85 -20.48 -7.19
C ARG A 90 -6.89 -20.89 -8.30
N SER A 91 -6.04 -21.86 -8.00
CA SER A 91 -5.14 -22.49 -8.97
C SER A 91 -5.14 -23.99 -8.73
N TYR A 92 -5.48 -24.78 -9.75
CA TYR A 92 -5.49 -26.24 -9.67
C TYR A 92 -5.11 -26.85 -11.03
N GLN A 93 -4.05 -27.65 -11.06
CA GLN A 93 -3.60 -28.39 -12.25
C GLN A 93 -3.54 -27.55 -13.54
N GLY A 94 -2.93 -26.36 -13.49
CA GLY A 94 -2.82 -25.47 -14.65
C GLY A 94 -4.07 -24.62 -14.93
N ILE A 95 -5.16 -24.83 -14.20
CA ILE A 95 -6.36 -23.99 -14.27
C ILE A 95 -6.22 -22.85 -13.27
N LEU A 96 -6.36 -21.62 -13.75
CA LEU A 96 -6.33 -20.39 -12.96
C LEU A 96 -7.71 -19.75 -12.98
N THR A 97 -8.22 -19.37 -11.81
CA THR A 97 -9.56 -18.80 -11.68
C THR A 97 -9.51 -17.46 -10.93
N TRP A 98 -10.10 -16.44 -11.53
CA TRP A 98 -10.33 -15.13 -10.91
C TRP A 98 -11.82 -14.88 -10.74
N THR A 99 -12.20 -14.34 -9.59
CA THR A 99 -13.57 -14.00 -9.25
C THR A 99 -13.64 -12.53 -8.86
N ALA A 100 -14.51 -11.73 -9.50
CA ALA A 100 -14.74 -10.33 -9.14
C ALA A 100 -16.13 -10.14 -8.50
N ASN A 101 -16.24 -9.13 -7.62
CA ASN A 101 -17.45 -8.55 -7.02
C ASN A 101 -18.66 -9.51 -6.91
N HIS A 102 -18.92 -10.01 -5.70
CA HIS A 102 -20.11 -10.81 -5.38
C HIS A 102 -20.36 -12.00 -6.35
N GLU A 103 -19.28 -12.65 -6.80
CA GLU A 103 -19.29 -13.94 -7.52
C GLU A 103 -19.99 -13.97 -8.89
N ARG A 104 -20.41 -12.82 -9.43
CA ARG A 104 -21.10 -12.82 -10.74
C ARG A 104 -20.15 -12.98 -11.92
N THR A 105 -18.89 -12.58 -11.76
CA THR A 105 -17.91 -12.64 -12.84
C THR A 105 -16.80 -13.61 -12.48
N VAL A 106 -16.68 -14.67 -13.29
CA VAL A 106 -15.64 -15.71 -13.14
C VAL A 106 -14.83 -15.76 -14.42
N ILE A 107 -13.53 -15.56 -14.32
CA ILE A 107 -12.60 -15.80 -15.43
C ILE A 107 -11.83 -17.06 -15.12
N THR A 108 -11.82 -18.00 -16.05
CA THR A 108 -11.04 -19.24 -15.98
C THR A 108 -10.07 -19.28 -17.14
N VAL A 109 -8.80 -19.52 -16.85
CA VAL A 109 -7.73 -19.69 -17.84
C VAL A 109 -7.09 -21.05 -17.63
N VAL A 110 -7.01 -21.84 -18.68
CA VAL A 110 -6.35 -23.14 -18.67
C VAL A 110 -4.97 -22.98 -19.30
N LEU A 111 -3.95 -23.44 -18.58
CA LEU A 111 -2.58 -23.48 -19.06
C LEU A 111 -2.24 -24.88 -19.61
N ASP A 112 -1.42 -24.93 -20.65
CA ASP A 112 -0.81 -26.13 -21.19
C ASP A 112 0.35 -26.66 -20.31
N ASP A 113 0.96 -27.77 -20.73
CA ASP A 113 2.12 -28.37 -20.06
C ASP A 113 3.36 -27.46 -20.04
N GLN A 114 3.40 -26.43 -20.90
CA GLN A 114 4.46 -25.43 -20.95
C GLN A 114 4.15 -24.20 -20.08
N GLY A 115 3.01 -24.19 -19.38
CA GLY A 115 2.56 -23.08 -18.55
C GLY A 115 2.06 -21.87 -19.34
N ARG A 116 1.58 -22.08 -20.57
CA ARG A 116 1.02 -21.07 -21.47
C ARG A 116 -0.48 -21.22 -21.62
N VAL A 117 -1.18 -20.12 -21.91
CA VAL A 117 -2.63 -20.14 -22.11
C VAL A 117 -3.01 -21.03 -23.30
N ASP A 118 -3.72 -22.10 -23.01
CA ASP A 118 -4.35 -22.96 -24.01
C ASP A 118 -5.76 -22.46 -24.32
N SER A 119 -6.58 -22.29 -23.27
CA SER A 119 -7.95 -21.80 -23.40
C SER A 119 -8.34 -20.82 -22.29
N LYS A 120 -9.35 -19.99 -22.57
CA LYS A 120 -9.91 -19.02 -21.62
C LYS A 120 -11.44 -19.01 -21.70
N SER A 121 -12.09 -18.85 -20.56
CA SER A 121 -13.53 -18.66 -20.43
C SER A 121 -13.83 -17.53 -19.46
N ALA A 122 -14.92 -16.82 -19.69
CA ALA A 122 -15.42 -15.77 -18.81
C ALA A 122 -16.93 -15.89 -18.70
N ASP A 123 -17.41 -16.05 -17.47
CA ASP A 123 -18.83 -16.07 -17.13
C ASP A 123 -19.22 -14.72 -16.49
N GLY A 124 -20.34 -14.14 -16.93
CA GLY A 124 -20.88 -12.90 -16.36
C GLY A 124 -20.10 -11.62 -16.67
N LEU A 125 -19.53 -11.53 -17.88
CA LEU A 125 -18.67 -10.44 -18.37
C LEU A 125 -19.22 -9.76 -19.63
#